data_AF-A0A1D2AIX2-F1
#
_entry.id   AF-A0A1D2AIX2-F1
#
_cell.length_a   1.000
_cell.length_b   1.000
_cell.length_c   1.000
_cell.angle_alpha   90.00
_cell.angle_beta   90.00
_cell.angle_gamma   90.00
#
_symmetry.space_group_name_H-M   'P 1'
#
loop_
_entity.id
_entity.type
_entity.pdbx_description
1 polymer ?
#
loop_
_entity_poly.entity_id
_entity_poly.type
_entity_poly.pdbx_seq_one_letter_code
_entity_poly.pdbx_strand_id
1 'polypeptide(L)'
;LTDAFLGNMFTTLGTDVIAHHEMDPDVRNDPMVWVFPRMTKCSFHLYGSSGDVMKHDALCLLAQNIINEKIYIFAWFWWVILATITGAELVYRCFTVFFPTLREMLLRYRARMTDRRTIEMVTKKVRASDWFLLYLLSKNMNPVHYRVFMNEFAKELEDEYGKRLLGSDSTNTSSV
;
A
#
# COMPACT_ATOMS: atom_id res chain seq x y z
N LEU A 1 -1.20 -12.75 7.21
CA LEU A 1 -1.09 -12.96 8.68
C LEU A 1 -2.47 -13.15 9.30
N THR A 2 -3.37 -12.17 9.19
CA THR A 2 -4.75 -12.27 9.70
C THR A 2 -5.57 -13.37 9.04
N ASP A 3 -5.38 -13.58 7.74
CA ASP A 3 -6.01 -14.69 7.04
C ASP A 3 -5.56 -16.06 7.59
N ALA A 4 -4.25 -16.25 7.78
CA ALA A 4 -3.70 -17.45 8.41
C ALA A 4 -4.16 -17.63 9.88
N PHE A 5 -4.34 -16.54 10.63
CA PHE A 5 -4.86 -16.58 12.00
C PHE A 5 -6.32 -17.04 12.05
N LEU A 6 -7.12 -16.73 11.03
CA LEU A 6 -8.54 -17.07 10.92
C LEU A 6 -8.80 -18.32 10.05
N GLY A 7 -7.78 -19.15 9.83
CA GLY A 7 -7.92 -20.40 9.08
C GLY A 7 -8.16 -20.21 7.58
N ASN A 8 -7.60 -19.15 6.98
CA ASN A 8 -7.73 -18.77 5.56
C ASN A 8 -9.16 -18.41 5.11
N MET A 9 -9.99 -17.96 6.05
CA MET A 9 -11.38 -17.58 5.77
C MET A 9 -11.59 -16.06 5.77
N PHE A 10 -10.51 -15.28 5.99
CA PHE A 10 -10.62 -13.83 6.05
C PHE A 10 -10.70 -13.23 4.64
N THR A 11 -10.05 -13.81 3.63
CA THR A 11 -10.05 -13.25 2.27
C THR A 11 -11.43 -13.22 1.62
N THR A 12 -12.27 -14.23 1.85
CA THR A 12 -13.63 -14.31 1.28
C THR A 12 -14.68 -13.63 2.16
N LEU A 13 -14.30 -13.17 3.34
CA LEU A 13 -15.23 -12.68 4.36
C LEU A 13 -16.17 -11.58 3.85
N GLY A 14 -15.64 -10.54 3.23
CA GLY A 14 -16.48 -9.43 2.78
C GLY A 14 -17.31 -9.73 1.54
N THR A 15 -16.84 -10.59 0.64
CA THR A 15 -17.64 -11.05 -0.51
C THR A 15 -18.81 -11.92 -0.05
N ASP A 16 -18.58 -12.77 0.96
CA ASP A 16 -19.61 -13.65 1.52
C ASP A 16 -20.65 -12.83 2.28
N VAL A 17 -20.23 -11.82 3.05
CA VAL A 17 -21.15 -10.89 3.75
C VAL A 17 -22.04 -10.11 2.79
N ILE A 18 -21.51 -9.65 1.64
CA ILE A 18 -22.32 -8.96 0.62
C ILE A 18 -23.30 -9.94 -0.04
N ALA A 19 -22.84 -11.13 -0.41
CA ALA A 19 -23.67 -12.12 -1.10
C ALA A 19 -24.80 -12.70 -0.23
N HIS A 20 -24.62 -12.69 1.10
CA HIS A 20 -25.57 -13.29 2.06
C HIS A 20 -26.29 -12.24 2.92
N HIS A 21 -26.23 -10.95 2.55
CA HIS A 21 -26.83 -9.85 3.32
C HIS A 21 -28.38 -9.96 3.41
N GLU A 22 -29.04 -10.58 2.42
CA GLU A 22 -30.50 -10.72 2.36
C GLU A 22 -31.03 -12.06 2.87
N MET A 23 -30.16 -13.01 3.26
CA MET A 23 -30.59 -14.34 3.71
C MET A 23 -30.89 -14.37 5.21
N ASP A 24 -31.90 -15.16 5.59
CA ASP A 24 -32.30 -15.35 6.98
C ASP A 24 -31.12 -15.81 7.85
N PRO A 25 -30.87 -15.18 9.03
CA PRO A 25 -29.72 -15.47 9.89
C PRO A 25 -29.61 -16.93 10.35
N ASP A 26 -30.75 -17.63 10.45
CA ASP A 26 -30.82 -19.02 10.92
C ASP A 26 -30.46 -20.05 9.84
N VAL A 27 -30.48 -19.66 8.56
CA VAL A 27 -30.10 -20.49 7.40
C VAL A 27 -28.69 -20.12 6.91
N ARG A 28 -28.15 -18.99 7.37
CA ARG A 28 -26.88 -18.43 6.94
C ARG A 28 -25.69 -19.20 7.54
N ASN A 29 -25.08 -20.08 6.77
CA ASN A 29 -23.80 -20.70 7.10
C ASN A 29 -22.65 -19.74 6.83
N ASP A 30 -22.49 -18.69 7.65
CA ASP A 30 -21.29 -17.86 7.52
C ASP A 30 -20.06 -18.65 8.01
N PRO A 31 -18.95 -18.58 7.29
CA PRO A 31 -17.65 -19.08 7.77
C PRO A 31 -17.28 -18.50 9.15
N MET A 32 -17.76 -17.29 9.45
CA MET A 32 -17.45 -16.59 10.68
C MET A 32 -18.19 -17.13 11.91
N VAL A 33 -19.31 -17.85 11.76
CA VAL A 33 -19.96 -18.56 12.88
C VAL A 33 -19.08 -19.71 13.38
N TRP A 34 -18.31 -20.33 12.48
CA TRP A 34 -17.36 -21.39 12.81
C TRP A 34 -16.06 -20.87 13.42
N VAL A 35 -15.55 -19.73 12.92
CA VAL A 35 -14.33 -19.10 13.45
C VAL A 35 -14.60 -18.40 14.78
N PHE A 36 -15.78 -17.77 14.92
CA PHE A 36 -16.17 -16.97 16.07
C PHE A 36 -17.55 -17.40 16.65
N PRO A 37 -17.66 -18.57 17.29
CA PRO A 37 -18.89 -19.01 17.95
C PRO A 37 -19.32 -18.07 19.08
N ARG A 38 -20.54 -17.53 18.98
CA ARG A 38 -21.11 -16.61 19.99
C ARG A 38 -21.71 -17.36 21.19
N MET A 39 -22.04 -18.64 21.00
CA MET A 39 -22.62 -19.54 22.00
C MET A 39 -21.83 -20.85 22.06
N THR A 40 -21.59 -21.34 23.27
CA THR A 40 -20.92 -22.63 23.51
C THR A 40 -21.60 -23.41 24.63
N LYS A 41 -21.49 -24.73 24.60
CA LYS A 41 -21.95 -25.62 25.67
C LYS A 41 -20.88 -25.70 26.76
N CYS A 42 -21.19 -25.17 27.94
CA CYS A 42 -20.37 -25.31 29.14
C CYS A 42 -20.90 -26.48 29.97
N SER A 43 -20.04 -27.47 30.25
CA SER A 43 -20.40 -28.61 31.10
C SER A 43 -19.76 -28.45 32.48
N PHE A 44 -20.59 -28.22 33.49
CA PHE A 44 -20.19 -28.10 34.88
C PHE A 44 -20.33 -29.47 35.55
N HIS A 45 -19.26 -29.88 36.24
CA HIS A 45 -19.22 -31.13 37.00
C HIS A 45 -19.41 -30.79 38.48
N LEU A 46 -20.58 -31.10 39.03
CA LEU A 46 -20.90 -30.89 40.45
C LEU A 46 -20.90 -32.23 41.17
N TYR A 47 -20.59 -32.22 42.48
CA TYR A 47 -20.62 -33.40 43.33
C TYR A 47 -21.82 -33.33 44.28
N GLY A 48 -22.70 -34.34 44.22
CA GLY A 48 -23.86 -34.43 45.11
C GLY A 48 -23.48 -34.82 46.55
N SER A 49 -24.44 -34.76 47.48
CA SER A 49 -24.25 -35.14 48.90
C SER A 49 -23.81 -36.60 49.10
N SER A 50 -24.02 -37.46 48.10
CA SER A 50 -23.60 -38.87 48.08
C SER A 50 -22.24 -39.10 47.37
N GLY A 51 -21.56 -38.03 46.91
CA GLY A 51 -20.28 -38.11 46.21
C GLY A 51 -20.37 -38.43 44.70
N ASP A 52 -21.58 -38.57 44.15
CA ASP A 52 -21.80 -38.83 42.72
C ASP A 52 -21.61 -37.57 41.86
N VAL A 53 -21.09 -37.74 40.64
CA VAL A 53 -20.79 -36.64 39.71
C VAL A 53 -22.04 -36.32 38.88
N MET A 54 -22.68 -35.19 39.20
CA MET A 54 -23.77 -34.65 38.41
C MET A 54 -23.24 -33.68 37.35
N LYS A 55 -23.51 -33.97 36.07
CA LYS A 55 -23.18 -33.08 34.96
C LYS A 55 -24.32 -32.12 34.70
N HIS A 56 -24.03 -30.82 34.74
CA HIS A 56 -24.95 -29.76 34.36
C HIS A 56 -24.44 -29.03 33.12
N ASP A 57 -25.22 -29.11 32.05
CA ASP A 57 -24.93 -28.44 30.80
C ASP A 57 -25.65 -27.10 30.75
N ALA A 58 -24.90 -26.03 30.50
CA ALA A 58 -25.42 -24.68 30.31
C ALA A 58 -24.95 -24.10 28.98
N LEU A 59 -25.73 -23.17 28.44
CA LEU A 59 -25.33 -22.35 27.28
C LEU A 59 -24.58 -21.11 27.78
N CYS A 60 -23.37 -20.90 27.28
CA CYS A 60 -22.51 -19.76 27.59
C CYS A 60 -22.41 -18.82 26.40
N LEU A 61 -22.51 -17.52 26.64
CA LEU A 61 -22.29 -16.47 25.64
C LEU A 61 -20.83 -16.01 25.65
N LEU A 62 -20.22 -15.96 24.47
CA LEU A 62 -18.84 -15.54 24.28
C LEU A 62 -18.80 -14.11 23.74
N ALA A 63 -18.99 -13.12 24.64
CA ALA A 63 -19.09 -11.71 24.29
C ALA A 63 -17.88 -11.19 23.48
N GLN A 64 -16.68 -11.70 23.76
CA GLN A 64 -15.46 -11.39 23.01
C GLN A 64 -15.61 -11.70 21.51
N ASN A 65 -16.29 -12.78 21.16
CA ASN A 65 -16.48 -13.18 19.77
C ASN A 65 -17.44 -12.28 19.00
N ILE A 66 -18.44 -11.75 19.69
CA ILE A 66 -19.39 -10.79 19.10
C ILE A 66 -18.65 -9.52 18.69
N ILE A 67 -17.71 -9.05 19.53
CA ILE A 67 -16.90 -7.87 19.23
C ILE A 67 -15.95 -8.17 18.06
N ASN A 68 -15.25 -9.31 18.10
CA ASN A 68 -14.34 -9.73 17.05
C ASN A 68 -15.06 -9.82 15.69
N GLU A 69 -16.24 -10.43 15.65
CA GLU A 69 -17.06 -10.51 14.44
C GLU A 69 -17.25 -9.14 13.77
N LYS A 70 -17.59 -8.10 14.54
CA LYS A 70 -17.84 -6.77 13.97
C LYS A 70 -16.56 -6.05 13.55
N ILE A 71 -15.50 -6.16 14.34
CA ILE A 71 -14.23 -5.49 14.02
C ILE A 71 -13.57 -6.08 12.78
N TYR A 72 -13.64 -7.41 12.60
CA TYR A 72 -13.03 -8.08 11.44
C TYR A 72 -13.80 -7.80 10.13
N ILE A 73 -15.14 -7.66 10.18
CA ILE A 73 -15.91 -7.20 9.02
C ILE A 73 -15.47 -5.79 8.61
N PHE A 74 -15.42 -4.86 9.57
CA PHE A 74 -15.01 -3.48 9.29
C PHE A 74 -13.57 -3.41 8.75
N ALA A 75 -12.65 -4.15 9.38
CA ALA A 75 -11.25 -4.21 8.97
C ALA A 75 -11.08 -4.77 7.55
N TRP A 76 -11.88 -5.75 7.14
CA TRP A 76 -11.83 -6.30 5.78
C TRP A 76 -12.09 -5.22 4.72
N PHE A 77 -13.20 -4.47 4.85
CA PHE A 77 -13.53 -3.40 3.90
C PHE A 77 -12.46 -2.32 3.89
N TRP A 78 -11.99 -1.93 5.08
CA TRP A 78 -10.93 -0.95 5.22
C TRP A 78 -9.64 -1.38 4.51
N TRP A 79 -9.21 -2.64 4.69
CA TRP A 79 -8.01 -3.15 4.04
C TRP A 79 -8.16 -3.31 2.54
N VAL A 80 -9.33 -3.69 2.02
CA VAL A 80 -9.59 -3.71 0.58
C VAL A 80 -9.45 -2.29 -0.01
N ILE A 81 -9.99 -1.27 0.66
CA ILE A 81 -9.82 0.13 0.23
C ILE A 81 -8.34 0.55 0.26
N LEU A 82 -7.63 0.28 1.35
CA LEU A 82 -6.21 0.61 1.43
C LEU A 82 -5.37 -0.14 0.39
N ALA A 83 -5.66 -1.41 0.15
CA ALA A 83 -4.98 -2.23 -0.84
C ALA A 83 -5.21 -1.71 -2.26
N THR A 84 -6.43 -1.27 -2.59
CA THR A 84 -6.74 -0.70 -3.91
C THR A 84 -6.06 0.65 -4.11
N ILE A 85 -6.08 1.56 -3.12
CA ILE A 85 -5.39 2.85 -3.19
C ILE A 85 -3.88 2.64 -3.34
N THR A 86 -3.30 1.80 -2.50
CA THR A 86 -1.85 1.51 -2.52
C THR A 86 -1.46 0.80 -3.82
N GLY A 87 -2.27 -0.14 -4.29
CA GLY A 87 -2.08 -0.83 -5.56
C GLY A 87 -2.12 0.14 -6.74
N ALA A 88 -3.07 1.07 -6.76
CA ALA A 88 -3.15 2.11 -7.77
C ALA A 88 -1.92 3.03 -7.76
N GLU A 89 -1.42 3.44 -6.58
CA GLU A 89 -0.18 4.21 -6.49
C GLU A 89 1.01 3.39 -6.97
N LEU A 90 1.13 2.12 -6.57
CA LEU A 90 2.22 1.24 -7.00
C LEU A 90 2.24 1.06 -8.51
N VAL A 91 1.07 0.82 -9.11
CA VAL A 91 0.91 0.72 -10.57
C VAL A 91 1.33 2.03 -11.25
N TYR A 92 0.87 3.18 -10.75
CA TYR A 92 1.31 4.49 -11.23
C TYR A 92 2.84 4.65 -11.14
N ARG A 93 3.45 4.26 -10.03
CA ARG A 93 4.92 4.29 -9.85
C ARG A 93 5.63 3.38 -10.84
N CYS A 94 5.15 2.14 -11.02
CA CYS A 94 5.68 1.20 -12.01
C CYS A 94 5.65 1.83 -13.40
N PHE A 95 4.53 2.42 -13.83
CA PHE A 95 4.45 3.13 -15.10
C PHE A 95 5.49 4.25 -15.22
N THR A 96 5.72 5.05 -14.17
CA THR A 96 6.77 6.08 -14.22
C THR A 96 8.20 5.52 -14.29
N VAL A 97 8.46 4.32 -13.76
CA VAL A 97 9.77 3.67 -13.84
C VAL A 97 10.02 3.07 -15.22
N PHE A 98 9.04 2.35 -15.77
CA PHE A 98 9.17 1.66 -17.06
C PHE A 98 9.11 2.61 -18.26
N PHE A 99 8.34 3.70 -18.18
CA PHE A 99 8.11 4.59 -19.32
C PHE A 99 8.81 5.95 -19.13
N PRO A 100 9.98 6.17 -19.77
CA PRO A 100 10.69 7.47 -19.72
C PRO A 100 9.83 8.64 -20.23
N THR A 101 8.97 8.40 -21.21
CA THR A 101 8.09 9.43 -21.78
C THR A 101 7.06 9.95 -20.76
N LEU A 102 6.57 9.07 -19.88
CA LEU A 102 5.65 9.47 -18.81
C LEU A 102 6.36 10.36 -17.78
N ARG A 103 7.65 10.11 -17.51
CA ARG A 103 8.45 10.93 -16.59
C ARG A 103 8.55 12.37 -17.07
N GLU A 104 8.87 12.57 -18.34
CA GLU A 104 8.96 13.90 -18.94
C GLU A 104 7.61 14.60 -18.93
N MET A 105 6.55 13.90 -19.37
CA MET A 105 5.18 14.46 -19.40
C MET A 105 4.71 14.91 -18.01
N LEU A 106 4.90 14.08 -16.98
CA LEU A 106 4.47 14.38 -15.61
C LEU A 106 5.24 15.56 -15.01
N LEU A 107 6.56 15.59 -15.21
CA LEU A 107 7.39 16.68 -14.70
C LEU A 107 7.03 17.99 -15.40
N ARG A 108 6.81 17.94 -16.72
CA ARG A 108 6.37 19.09 -17.52
C ARG A 108 4.98 19.60 -17.15
N TYR A 109 4.03 18.70 -16.90
CA TYR A 109 2.67 19.07 -16.50
C TYR A 109 2.67 19.90 -15.23
N ARG A 110 3.60 19.60 -14.32
CA ARG A 110 3.68 20.27 -13.03
C ARG A 110 4.62 21.47 -13.02
N ALA A 111 5.81 21.34 -13.59
CA ALA A 111 6.80 22.40 -13.69
C ALA A 111 6.49 23.36 -14.85
N ARG A 112 5.25 23.83 -14.95
CA ARG A 112 4.75 24.64 -16.09
C ARG A 112 5.55 25.92 -16.32
N MET A 113 6.18 26.45 -15.27
CA MET A 113 6.99 27.67 -15.31
C MET A 113 8.41 27.42 -15.84
N THR A 114 8.87 26.17 -15.91
CA THR A 114 10.22 25.81 -16.36
C THR A 114 10.22 25.57 -17.86
N ASP A 115 11.29 25.99 -18.55
CA ASP A 115 11.38 25.80 -19.99
C ASP A 115 11.40 24.31 -20.36
N ARG A 116 10.73 24.00 -21.47
CA ARG A 116 10.58 22.61 -21.94
C ARG A 116 11.93 21.98 -22.26
N ARG A 117 12.87 22.73 -22.84
CA ARG A 117 14.19 22.19 -23.19
C ARG A 117 14.98 21.82 -21.94
N THR A 118 14.94 22.67 -20.91
CA THR A 118 15.58 22.38 -19.60
C THR A 118 15.04 21.08 -19.01
N ILE A 119 13.71 20.88 -18.99
CA ILE A 119 13.09 19.66 -18.46
C ILE A 119 13.51 18.43 -19.26
N GLU A 120 13.51 18.52 -20.59
CA GLU A 120 13.90 17.41 -21.47
C GLU A 120 15.37 17.01 -21.27
N MET A 121 16.27 18.00 -21.20
CA MET A 121 17.70 17.77 -20.96
C MET A 121 17.95 17.11 -19.60
N VAL A 122 17.34 17.63 -18.54
CA VAL A 122 17.48 17.08 -17.18
C VAL A 122 16.90 15.66 -17.12
N THR A 123 15.72 15.43 -17.67
CA THR A 123 15.06 14.12 -17.61
C THR A 123 15.81 13.05 -18.41
N LYS A 124 16.50 13.42 -19.49
CA LYS A 124 17.35 12.50 -20.28
C LYS A 124 18.66 12.13 -19.57
N LYS A 125 19.24 13.05 -18.77
CA LYS A 125 20.51 12.84 -18.07
C LYS A 125 20.36 12.16 -16.70
N VAL A 126 19.20 12.32 -16.06
CA VAL A 126 18.97 11.91 -14.67
C VAL A 126 18.38 10.49 -14.57
N ARG A 127 18.74 9.74 -13.51
CA ARG A 127 18.22 8.39 -13.24
C ARG A 127 16.75 8.45 -12.79
N ALA A 128 16.06 7.31 -12.80
CA ALA A 128 14.66 7.24 -12.36
C ALA A 128 14.48 7.67 -10.88
N SER A 129 15.46 7.38 -10.02
CA SER A 129 15.50 7.78 -8.60
C SER A 129 15.53 9.29 -8.43
N ASP A 130 16.44 9.97 -9.13
CA ASP A 130 16.63 11.41 -8.92
C ASP A 130 15.53 12.19 -9.66
N TRP A 131 14.98 11.65 -10.74
CA TRP A 131 13.73 12.16 -11.31
C TRP A 131 12.59 12.14 -10.29
N PHE A 132 12.46 11.06 -9.50
CA PHE A 132 11.44 10.99 -8.46
C PHE A 132 11.67 12.05 -7.37
N LEU A 133 12.92 12.34 -7.00
CA LEU A 133 13.25 13.43 -6.08
C LEU A 133 12.91 14.80 -6.66
N LEU A 134 13.24 15.07 -7.93
CA LEU A 134 12.86 16.30 -8.62
C LEU A 134 11.33 16.45 -8.67
N TYR A 135 10.63 15.36 -8.96
CA TYR A 135 9.18 15.31 -8.92
C TYR A 135 8.64 15.56 -7.50
N LEU A 136 9.28 15.06 -6.44
CA LEU A 136 8.87 15.35 -5.05
C LEU A 136 9.11 16.82 -4.69
N LEU A 137 10.25 17.39 -5.09
CA LEU A 137 10.59 18.78 -4.87
C LEU A 137 9.57 19.71 -5.56
N SER A 138 9.15 19.35 -6.78
CA SER A 138 8.09 20.07 -7.47
C SER A 138 6.72 19.98 -6.79
N LYS A 139 6.46 18.97 -5.93
CA LYS A 139 5.23 18.94 -5.10
C LYS A 139 5.29 19.99 -3.99
N ASN A 140 6.46 20.18 -3.41
CA ASN A 140 6.64 20.86 -2.12
C ASN A 140 7.20 22.28 -2.25
N MET A 141 7.73 22.67 -3.41
CA MET A 141 8.33 23.97 -3.65
C MET A 141 7.43 24.86 -4.51
N ASN A 142 7.45 26.17 -4.25
CA ASN A 142 6.73 27.15 -5.08
C ASN A 142 7.21 27.07 -6.54
N PRO A 143 6.31 27.07 -7.54
CA PRO A 143 6.67 26.98 -8.96
C PRO A 143 7.75 27.96 -9.43
N VAL A 144 7.83 29.16 -8.86
CA VAL A 144 8.85 30.16 -9.22
C VAL A 144 10.24 29.75 -8.74
N HIS A 145 10.36 29.34 -7.48
CA HIS A 145 11.62 28.85 -6.93
C HIS A 145 12.05 27.54 -7.58
N TYR A 146 11.09 26.65 -7.89
CA TYR A 146 11.33 25.43 -8.63
C TYR A 146 11.93 25.67 -10.01
N ARG A 147 11.46 26.69 -10.73
CA ARG A 147 12.04 27.09 -12.02
C ARG A 147 13.50 27.51 -11.89
N VAL A 148 13.81 28.37 -10.91
CA VAL A 148 15.18 28.86 -10.69
C VAL A 148 16.11 27.69 -10.36
N PHE A 149 15.67 26.83 -9.44
CA PHE A 149 16.39 25.61 -9.08
C PHE A 149 16.66 24.71 -10.30
N MET A 150 15.64 24.43 -11.13
CA MET A 150 15.80 23.59 -12.31
C MET A 150 16.78 24.16 -13.34
N ASN A 151 16.80 25.48 -13.50
CA ASN A 151 17.73 26.14 -14.41
C ASN A 151 19.18 26.08 -13.91
N GLU A 152 19.42 26.31 -12.61
CA GLU A 152 20.76 26.17 -12.02
C GLU A 152 21.22 24.71 -12.04
N PHE A 153 20.34 23.77 -11.68
CA PHE A 153 20.64 22.34 -11.73
C PHE A 153 20.99 21.86 -13.15
N ALA A 154 20.32 22.38 -14.18
CA ALA A 154 20.64 22.06 -15.56
C ALA A 154 22.03 22.56 -15.99
N LYS A 155 22.44 23.76 -15.55
CA LYS A 155 23.78 24.30 -15.81
C LYS A 155 24.87 23.44 -15.16
N GLU A 156 24.69 23.08 -13.89
CA GLU A 156 25.65 22.22 -13.18
C GLU A 156 25.81 20.85 -13.86
N LEU A 157 24.70 20.27 -14.35
CA LEU A 157 24.71 19.02 -15.11
C LEU A 157 25.44 19.13 -16.46
N GLU A 158 25.48 20.31 -17.07
CA GLU A 158 26.26 20.55 -18.29
C GLU A 158 27.74 20.75 -17.98
N ASP A 159 28.06 21.52 -16.93
CA ASP A 159 29.44 21.78 -16.50
C ASP A 159 30.13 20.50 -16.02
N GLU A 160 29.46 19.66 -15.24
CA GLU A 160 30.02 18.40 -14.77
C GLU A 160 30.30 17.45 -15.94
N TYR A 161 29.39 17.41 -16.92
CA TYR A 161 29.56 16.61 -18.12
C TYR A 161 30.72 17.11 -18.99
N GLY A 162 30.83 18.44 -19.17
CA GLY A 162 31.95 19.07 -19.87
C GLY A 162 33.30 18.77 -19.22
N LYS A 163 33.38 18.83 -17.88
CA LYS A 163 34.59 18.44 -17.12
C LYS A 163 34.96 16.97 -17.30
N ARG A 164 33.97 16.07 -17.30
CA ARG A 164 34.21 14.62 -17.53
C ARG A 164 34.73 14.33 -18.93
N LEU A 165 34.24 15.04 -19.94
CA LEU A 165 34.76 14.95 -21.32
C LEU A 165 36.21 15.44 -21.41
N LEU A 166 36.48 16.65 -20.91
CA LEU A 166 37.82 17.25 -20.97
C LEU A 166 38.86 16.47 -20.11
N GLY A 167 38.44 15.87 -19.00
CA GLY A 167 39.29 15.01 -18.18
C GLY A 167 39.57 13.63 -18.79
N SER A 168 38.75 13.16 -19.74
CA SER A 168 38.98 11.91 -20.46
C SER A 168 40.00 12.07 -21.59
N ASP A 169 40.13 13.26 -22.18
CA ASP A 169 41.10 13.51 -23.27
C ASP A 169 42.55 13.61 -22.76
N SER A 170 42.76 14.06 -21.51
CA SER A 170 44.10 14.11 -20.90
C SER A 170 44.68 12.73 -20.60
N THR A 171 43.83 11.71 -20.42
CA THR A 171 44.28 10.32 -20.20
C THR A 171 44.64 9.60 -21.51
N ASN A 172 44.00 9.95 -22.63
CA ASN A 172 44.30 9.37 -23.95
C ASN A 172 45.52 10.01 -24.65
N THR A 173 45.97 11.18 -24.20
CA THR A 173 47.13 11.89 -24.80
C THR A 173 48.47 11.51 -24.13
N SER A 174 48.44 10.65 -23.12
CA SER A 174 49.64 10.20 -22.37
C SER A 174 50.21 8.87 -22.86
N SER A 175 49.69 8.31 -23.95
CA SER A 175 50.10 7.02 -24.52
C SER A 175 50.52 7.12 -26.00
N VAL A 176 51.40 8.06 -26.33
CA VAL A 176 52.20 8.08 -27.56
C VAL A 176 53.66 8.27 -27.19
#